data_AF-A0AAW8Z6R9-F1
#
_entry.id   AF-A0AAW8Z6R9-F1
#
_cell.length_a   1.000
_cell.length_b   1.000
_cell.length_c   1.000
_cell.angle_alpha   90.00
_cell.angle_beta   90.00
_cell.angle_gamma   90.00
#
_symmetry.space_group_name_H-M   'P 1'
#
loop_
_entity.id
_entity.type
_entity.pdbx_description
1 polymer ?
#
loop_
_entity_poly.entity_id
_entity_poly.type
_entity_poly.pdbx_seq_one_letter_code
_entity_poly.pdbx_strand_id
1 'polypeptide(L)'
;MSEDSLKSENETWQWRLQYRDTILNSKMSIEQIAQQLNTTIEEICNTRKAVRCRLNTKEMIGIVREINMEKWVLEHTFELTNLKMSKLQERYQLSNTQIRYCRMLLKKLKQKETQSVALI
;
A
#
# COMPACT_ATOMS: atom_id res chain seq x y z
N MET A 1 25.86 6.86 23.87
CA MET A 1 24.99 7.42 22.81
C MET A 1 25.67 8.70 22.35
N SER A 2 26.27 8.72 21.15
CA SER A 2 27.10 9.83 20.67
C SER A 2 26.24 10.87 19.92
N GLU A 3 26.62 12.15 19.90
CA GLU A 3 25.84 13.22 19.24
C GLU A 3 25.54 12.94 17.75
N ASP A 4 26.44 12.28 17.03
CA ASP A 4 26.25 11.88 15.62
C ASP A 4 25.11 10.87 15.41
N SER A 5 24.87 10.00 16.40
CA SER A 5 23.75 9.05 16.37
C SER A 5 22.39 9.73 16.55
N LEU A 6 22.34 10.83 17.31
CA LEU A 6 21.10 11.60 17.52
C LEU A 6 20.77 12.48 16.31
N LYS A 7 21.81 13.04 15.65
CA LYS A 7 21.64 13.87 14.46
C LYS A 7 21.14 13.05 13.26
N SER A 8 21.70 11.86 13.04
CA SER A 8 21.28 10.95 11.97
C SER A 8 19.86 10.39 12.18
N GLU A 9 19.45 10.11 13.43
CA GLU A 9 18.07 9.73 13.75
C GLU A 9 17.05 10.85 13.49
N ASN A 10 17.42 12.10 13.82
CA ASN A 10 16.55 13.26 13.58
C ASN A 10 16.40 13.53 12.08
N GLU A 11 17.49 13.54 11.31
CA GLU A 11 17.46 13.71 9.86
C GLU A 11 16.64 12.61 9.17
N THR A 12 16.81 11.36 9.60
CA THR A 12 15.99 10.24 9.13
C THR A 12 14.51 10.50 9.39
N TRP A 13 14.15 10.98 10.58
CA TRP A 13 12.75 11.23 10.90
C TRP A 13 12.16 12.43 10.15
N GLN A 14 12.93 13.49 9.94
CA GLN A 14 12.53 14.63 9.13
C GLN A 14 12.21 14.21 7.70
N TRP A 15 13.07 13.39 7.09
CA TRP A 15 12.83 12.83 5.76
C TRP A 15 11.51 12.03 5.71
N ARG A 16 11.26 11.18 6.71
CA ARG A 16 10.03 10.39 6.81
C ARG A 16 8.77 11.25 6.93
N LEU A 17 8.85 12.37 7.64
CA LEU A 17 7.74 13.32 7.77
C LEU A 17 7.53 14.12 6.47
N GLN A 18 8.62 14.57 5.84
CA GLN A 18 8.58 15.30 4.57
C GLN A 18 7.89 14.49 3.47
N TYR A 19 8.23 13.20 3.34
CA TYR A 19 7.67 12.33 2.29
C TYR A 19 6.53 11.44 2.80
N ARG A 20 5.94 11.77 3.96
CA ARG A 20 4.94 10.94 4.64
C ARG A 20 3.80 10.51 3.73
N ASP A 21 3.21 11.45 3.00
CA ASP A 21 2.02 11.17 2.18
C ASP A 21 2.35 10.26 0.99
N THR A 22 3.54 10.43 0.39
CA THR A 22 4.07 9.54 -0.65
C THR A 22 4.37 8.16 -0.09
N ILE A 23 5.04 8.08 1.06
CA ILE A 23 5.39 6.82 1.74
C ILE A 23 4.14 6.06 2.14
N LEU A 24 3.10 6.74 2.63
CA LEU A 24 1.85 6.14 3.04
C LEU A 24 0.85 5.96 1.89
N ASN A 25 1.22 6.36 0.67
CA ASN A 25 0.38 6.21 -0.51
C ASN A 25 0.04 4.74 -0.73
N SER A 26 -1.25 4.50 -0.80
CA SER A 26 -1.88 3.19 -0.86
C SER A 26 -2.25 2.75 -2.28
N LYS A 27 -2.24 3.67 -3.24
CA LYS A 27 -2.42 3.38 -4.66
C LYS A 27 -1.12 2.97 -5.33
N MET A 28 0.01 3.47 -4.84
CA MET A 28 1.32 3.16 -5.38
C MET A 28 1.92 1.91 -4.74
N SER A 29 2.58 1.11 -5.57
CA SER A 29 3.39 -0.01 -5.10
C SER A 29 4.66 0.49 -4.39
N ILE A 30 5.28 -0.38 -3.60
CA ILE A 30 6.56 -0.05 -2.94
C ILE A 30 7.64 0.30 -3.97
N GLU A 31 7.68 -0.43 -5.09
CA GLU A 31 8.65 -0.20 -6.16
C GLU A 31 8.45 1.17 -6.82
N GLN A 32 7.19 1.58 -7.06
CA GLN A 32 6.89 2.90 -7.62
C GLN A 32 7.30 4.03 -6.66
N ILE A 33 7.10 3.84 -5.36
CA ILE A 33 7.50 4.82 -4.34
C ILE A 33 9.02 4.87 -4.22
N ALA A 34 9.70 3.72 -4.22
CA ALA A 34 11.14 3.63 -4.17
C ALA A 34 11.77 4.35 -5.38
N GLN A 35 11.21 4.14 -6.57
CA GLN A 35 11.61 4.85 -7.78
C GLN A 35 11.36 6.36 -7.68
N GLN A 36 10.19 6.78 -7.19
CA GLN A 36 9.84 8.20 -7.06
C GLN A 36 10.75 8.93 -6.06
N LEU A 37 11.10 8.28 -4.95
CA LEU A 37 11.93 8.85 -3.89
C LEU A 37 13.43 8.54 -4.06
N ASN A 38 13.80 7.92 -5.19
CA ASN A 38 15.17 7.52 -5.52
C ASN A 38 15.88 6.78 -4.37
N THR A 39 15.21 5.76 -3.82
CA THR A 39 15.66 4.98 -2.66
C THR A 39 15.37 3.49 -2.89
N THR A 40 15.74 2.64 -1.95
CA THR A 40 15.57 1.18 -2.04
C THR A 40 14.17 0.74 -1.60
N ILE A 41 13.72 -0.38 -2.14
CA ILE A 41 12.47 -1.06 -1.73
C ILE A 41 12.48 -1.33 -0.22
N GLU A 42 13.62 -1.80 0.31
CA GLU A 42 13.79 -2.09 1.73
C GLU A 42 13.63 -0.85 2.60
N GLU A 43 14.23 0.26 2.19
CA GLU A 43 14.15 1.53 2.93
C GLU A 43 12.73 2.08 2.97
N ILE A 44 11.98 2.00 1.86
CA ILE A 44 10.54 2.31 1.86
C ILE A 44 9.78 1.37 2.79
N CYS A 45 10.09 0.07 2.79
CA CYS A 45 9.42 -0.88 3.66
C CYS A 45 9.61 -0.56 5.14
N ASN A 46 10.86 -0.31 5.55
CA ASN A 46 11.21 0.00 6.92
C ASN A 46 10.64 1.35 7.35
N THR A 47 10.74 2.35 6.48
CA THR A 47 10.18 3.69 6.73
C THR A 47 8.67 3.65 6.88
N ARG A 48 7.96 2.97 5.98
CA ARG A 48 6.50 2.85 6.03
C ARG A 48 6.04 2.15 7.32
N LYS A 49 6.74 1.12 7.78
CA LYS A 49 6.50 0.49 9.10
C LYS A 49 6.73 1.49 10.24
N ALA A 50 7.85 2.21 10.24
CA ALA A 50 8.21 3.14 11.30
C ALA A 50 7.22 4.32 11.42
N VAL A 51 6.83 4.91 10.28
CA VAL A 51 5.83 6.00 10.21
C VAL A 51 4.49 5.54 10.77
N ARG A 52 4.03 4.33 10.41
CA ARG A 52 2.78 3.75 10.93
C ARG A 52 2.81 3.53 12.44
N CYS A 53 3.90 2.94 12.96
CA CYS A 53 4.05 2.70 14.39
C CYS A 53 4.02 4.01 15.19
N ARG A 54 4.75 5.03 14.74
CA ARG A 54 4.90 6.29 15.48
C ARG A 54 3.65 7.17 15.43
N LEU A 55 2.90 7.14 14.33
CA LEU A 55 1.67 7.92 14.18
C LEU A 55 0.42 7.20 14.74
N ASN A 56 0.58 5.99 15.28
CA ASN A 56 -0.52 5.15 15.79
C ASN A 56 -1.68 5.00 14.78
N THR A 57 -1.38 5.08 13.49
CA THR A 57 -2.34 4.84 12.43
C THR A 57 -2.58 3.33 12.39
N LYS A 58 -3.64 2.88 13.09
CA LYS A 58 -4.05 1.46 13.19
C LYS A 58 -4.52 0.85 11.85
N GLU A 59 -4.35 1.53 10.73
CA GLU A 59 -4.87 1.07 9.46
C GLU A 59 -3.92 0.09 8.76
N MET A 60 -4.40 -1.15 8.73
CA MET A 60 -4.52 -1.99 7.55
C MET A 60 -3.67 -1.51 6.38
N ILE A 61 -2.46 -2.04 6.36
CA ILE A 61 -1.62 -2.23 5.19
C ILE A 61 -2.44 -2.08 3.89
N GLY A 62 -2.24 -0.98 3.16
CA GLY A 62 -2.69 -0.80 1.77
C GLY A 62 -4.12 -0.32 1.53
N ILE A 63 -5.01 -0.24 2.53
CA ILE A 63 -6.33 0.35 2.31
C ILE A 63 -6.68 1.25 3.49
N VAL A 64 -6.26 2.51 3.39
CA VAL A 64 -6.67 3.59 4.29
C VAL A 64 -8.20 3.68 4.22
N ARG A 65 -8.90 3.99 5.32
CA ARG A 65 -10.35 4.27 5.32
C ARG A 65 -10.78 5.30 4.27
N GLU A 66 -9.85 6.10 3.80
CA GLU A 66 -10.03 7.15 2.78
C GLU A 66 -10.02 6.62 1.33
N ILE A 67 -9.61 5.38 1.09
CA ILE A 67 -9.65 4.81 -0.26
C ILE A 67 -11.02 4.21 -0.51
N ASN A 68 -11.66 4.65 -1.60
CA ASN A 68 -12.73 3.88 -2.20
C ASN A 68 -12.19 2.51 -2.64
N MET A 69 -12.46 1.49 -1.83
CA MET A 69 -11.94 0.14 -1.97
C MET A 69 -12.36 -0.52 -3.28
N GLU A 70 -13.58 -0.23 -3.76
CA GLU A 70 -14.05 -0.70 -5.07
C GLU A 70 -13.21 -0.09 -6.19
N LYS A 71 -12.97 1.23 -6.14
CA LYS A 71 -12.12 1.92 -7.12
C LYS A 71 -10.71 1.33 -7.16
N TRP A 72 -10.08 1.12 -6.00
CA TRP A 72 -8.74 0.52 -5.94
C TRP A 72 -8.72 -0.89 -6.55
N VAL A 73 -9.72 -1.72 -6.23
CA VAL A 73 -9.84 -3.08 -6.75
C VAL A 73 -9.99 -3.09 -8.28
N LEU A 74 -10.77 -2.15 -8.83
CA LEU A 74 -10.93 -2.01 -10.27
C LEU A 74 -9.62 -1.57 -10.95
N GLU A 75 -8.93 -0.57 -10.40
CA GLU A 75 -7.63 -0.08 -10.88
C GLU A 75 -6.55 -1.19 -10.89
N HIS A 76 -6.64 -2.17 -9.98
CA HIS A 76 -5.67 -3.26 -9.81
C HIS A 76 -6.21 -4.64 -10.22
N THR A 77 -7.18 -4.68 -11.13
CA THR A 77 -7.84 -5.92 -11.58
C THR A 77 -6.85 -6.94 -12.14
N PHE A 78 -5.87 -6.47 -12.92
CA PHE A 78 -4.88 -7.35 -13.55
C PHE A 78 -4.03 -8.04 -12.50
N GLU A 79 -3.48 -7.31 -11.54
CA GLU A 79 -2.64 -7.86 -10.48
C GLU A 79 -3.41 -8.82 -9.59
N LEU A 80 -4.62 -8.45 -9.17
CA LEU A 80 -5.45 -9.27 -8.30
C LEU A 80 -5.81 -10.62 -8.94
N THR A 81 -5.94 -10.64 -10.27
CA THR A 81 -6.26 -11.84 -11.06
C THR A 81 -5.02 -12.69 -11.34
N ASN A 82 -3.89 -12.08 -11.70
CA ASN A 82 -2.75 -12.79 -12.29
C ASN A 82 -1.57 -13.03 -11.33
N LEU A 83 -1.40 -12.21 -10.27
CA LEU A 83 -0.26 -12.34 -9.38
C LEU A 83 -0.50 -13.38 -8.26
N LYS A 84 0.55 -14.09 -7.87
CA LYS A 84 0.52 -14.95 -6.68
C LYS A 84 0.36 -14.11 -5.40
N MET A 85 -0.13 -14.75 -4.35
CA MET A 85 -0.32 -14.12 -3.03
C MET A 85 0.96 -13.40 -2.57
N SER A 86 2.09 -14.11 -2.54
CA SER A 86 3.38 -13.55 -2.10
C SER A 86 3.80 -12.30 -2.86
N LYS A 87 3.59 -12.26 -4.18
CA LYS A 87 3.94 -11.08 -5.00
C LYS A 87 3.03 -9.88 -4.69
N LEU A 88 1.75 -10.11 -4.40
CA LEU A 88 0.84 -9.05 -3.96
C LEU A 88 1.20 -8.51 -2.57
N GLN A 89 1.64 -9.38 -1.66
CA GLN A 89 2.10 -8.98 -0.33
C GLN A 89 3.32 -8.06 -0.44
N GLU A 90 4.32 -8.48 -1.22
CA GLU A 90 5.53 -7.72 -1.47
C GLU A 90 5.23 -6.35 -2.11
N ARG A 91 4.48 -6.37 -3.22
CA ARG A 91 4.24 -5.19 -4.05
C ARG A 91 3.47 -4.09 -3.34
N TYR A 92 2.45 -4.47 -2.56
CA TYR A 92 1.49 -3.51 -2.01
C TYR A 92 1.55 -3.36 -0.50
N GLN A 93 2.29 -4.22 0.22
CA GLN A 93 2.09 -4.33 1.66
C GLN A 93 1.44 -5.60 2.15
N LEU A 94 0.46 -6.04 1.37
CA LEU A 94 -0.84 -6.49 1.88
C LEU A 94 -0.74 -7.76 2.74
N SER A 95 -1.61 -7.89 3.74
CA SER A 95 -1.79 -9.17 4.43
C SER A 95 -2.61 -10.15 3.59
N ASN A 96 -2.49 -11.45 3.90
CA ASN A 96 -3.28 -12.50 3.26
C ASN A 96 -4.80 -12.22 3.34
N THR A 97 -5.28 -11.75 4.49
CA THR A 97 -6.70 -11.45 4.70
C THR A 97 -7.17 -10.32 3.79
N GLN A 98 -6.37 -9.27 3.63
CA GLN A 98 -6.70 -8.15 2.76
C GLN A 98 -6.71 -8.54 1.29
N ILE A 99 -5.71 -9.33 0.85
CA ILE A 99 -5.68 -9.81 -0.55
C ILE A 99 -6.90 -10.68 -0.85
N ARG A 100 -7.27 -11.58 0.08
CA ARG A 100 -8.50 -12.40 -0.07
C ARG A 100 -9.74 -11.53 -0.18
N TYR A 101 -9.85 -10.50 0.66
CA TYR A 101 -10.95 -9.56 0.62
C TYR A 101 -11.02 -8.83 -0.74
N CYS A 102 -9.90 -8.29 -1.23
CA CYS A 102 -9.84 -7.62 -2.53
C CYS A 102 -10.27 -8.53 -3.69
N ARG A 103 -9.81 -9.80 -3.69
CA ARG A 103 -10.22 -10.78 -4.71
C ARG A 103 -11.70 -11.13 -4.64
N MET A 104 -12.25 -11.28 -3.44
CA MET A 104 -13.68 -11.50 -3.25
C MET A 104 -14.48 -10.30 -3.77
N LEU A 105 -14.05 -9.07 -3.45
CA LEU A 105 -14.71 -7.86 -3.91
C LEU A 105 -14.67 -7.75 -5.43
N LEU A 106 -13.52 -8.03 -6.06
CA LEU A 106 -13.38 -8.08 -7.52
C LEU A 106 -14.38 -9.05 -8.16
N LYS A 107 -14.55 -10.24 -7.59
CA LYS A 107 -15.54 -11.23 -8.06
C LYS A 107 -16.96 -10.67 -8.00
N LYS A 108 -17.33 -10.01 -6.90
CA LYS A 108 -18.66 -9.39 -6.74
C LYS A 108 -18.90 -8.26 -7.75
N LEU A 109 -17.89 -7.42 -7.98
CA LEU A 109 -17.98 -6.31 -8.94
C LEU A 109 -18.19 -6.83 -10.38
N LYS A 110 -17.40 -7.83 -10.80
CA LYS A 110 -17.56 -8.47 -12.13
C LYS A 110 -18.94 -9.13 -12.32
N GLN A 111 -19.48 -9.75 -11.25
CA GLN A 111 -20.82 -10.36 -11.29
C GLN A 111 -21.93 -9.32 -11.46
N LYS A 112 -21.85 -8.20 -10.73
CA LYS A 112 -22.81 -7.08 -10.87
C LYS A 112 -22.80 -6.49 -12.28
N GLU A 113 -21.62 -6.27 -12.86
CA GLU A 113 -21.47 -5.76 -14.22
C GLU A 113 -22.10 -6.71 -15.26
N THR A 114 -21.84 -8.01 -15.13
CA THR A 114 -22.40 -9.02 -16.03
C THR A 114 -23.94 -9.09 -15.93
N GLN A 115 -24.50 -8.94 -14.72
CA GLN A 115 -25.94 -8.90 -14.50
C GLN A 115 -26.59 -7.63 -15.05
N SER A 116 -25.91 -6.47 -14.99
CA SER A 116 -26.43 -5.23 -15.59
C SER A 116 -26.46 -5.27 -17.12
N VAL A 117 -25.49 -5.94 -17.76
CA VAL A 117 -25.43 -6.06 -19.23
C VAL A 117 -26.45 -7.07 -19.77
N ALA A 118 -26.80 -8.10 -18.99
CA ALA A 118 -27.79 -9.11 -19.38
C ALA A 118 -29.26 -8.65 -19.30
N LEU A 119 -29.53 -7.44 -18.80
CA LEU A 119 -30.87 -6.85 -18.65
C LEU A 119 -31.18 -5.76 -19.70
N ILE A 120 -30.29 -5.58 -20.68
CA ILE A 120 -30.42 -4.67 -21.83
C ILE A 120 -30.59 -5.53 -23.08
#